data_AF-A0A1S4CZF7-F1
#
_entry.id   AF-A0A1S4CZF7-F1
#
_cell.length_a   1.000
_cell.length_b   1.000
_cell.length_c   1.000
_cell.angle_alpha   90.00
_cell.angle_beta   90.00
_cell.angle_gamma   90.00
#
_symmetry.space_group_name_H-M   'P 1'
#
loop_
_entity.id
_entity.type
_entity.pdbx_description
1 polymer ?
#
loop_
_entity_poly.entity_id
_entity_poly.type
_entity_poly.pdbx_seq_one_letter_code
_entity_poly.pdbx_strand_id
1 'polypeptide(L)'
;MEELPCPHAWAVLKNLQLKPGQYCSFYYKKDKLLRTYEFPVNLMPDESLWVIPTEMMEDVVLPPKGRRNAGRPRKERLKPASEKESKRAFSCSMCGEGGHNRKIYRNRPK
;
A
#
# COMPACT_ATOMS: atom_id res chain seq x y z
N MET A 1 11.55 15.41 19.69
CA MET A 1 12.08 14.06 19.40
C MET A 1 13.56 14.27 19.09
N GLU A 2 14.44 13.91 20.02
CA GLU A 2 15.89 14.07 19.80
C GLU A 2 16.36 12.88 18.94
N GLU A 3 16.57 13.16 17.66
CA GLU A 3 16.81 12.17 16.60
C GLU A 3 18.30 12.15 16.18
N LEU A 4 18.69 11.09 15.47
CA LEU A 4 19.95 11.07 14.74
C LEU A 4 19.99 12.23 13.73
N PRO A 5 21.14 12.91 13.55
CA PRO A 5 21.26 13.95 12.54
C PRO A 5 20.90 13.38 11.16
N CYS A 6 20.08 14.10 10.39
CA CYS A 6 19.81 13.71 9.01
C CYS A 6 21.11 13.75 8.18
N PRO A 7 21.15 13.10 7.00
CA PRO A 7 22.36 13.10 6.17
C PRO A 7 22.88 14.51 5.83
N HIS A 8 21.99 15.49 5.64
CA HIS A 8 22.38 16.88 5.40
C HIS A 8 23.05 17.51 6.62
N ALA A 9 22.48 17.35 7.81
CA ALA A 9 23.09 17.82 9.06
C ALA A 9 24.45 17.16 9.28
N TRP A 10 24.57 15.87 8.99
CA TRP A 10 25.83 15.14 9.07
C TRP A 10 26.91 15.71 8.14
N ALA A 11 26.53 16.07 6.91
CA ALA A 11 27.43 16.70 5.94
C ALA A 11 27.90 18.08 6.41
N VAL A 12 27.00 18.91 6.94
CA VAL A 12 27.35 20.23 7.51
C VAL A 12 28.29 20.08 8.69
N LEU A 13 28.01 19.16 9.63
CA LEU A 13 28.86 18.91 10.79
C LEU A 13 30.28 18.48 10.37
N LYS A 14 30.38 17.61 9.35
CA LYS A 14 31.67 17.23 8.77
C LYS A 14 32.41 18.42 8.14
N ASN A 15 31.72 19.26 7.38
CA ASN A 15 32.31 20.44 6.75
C ASN A 15 32.84 21.44 7.79
N LEU A 16 32.17 21.56 8.93
CA LEU A 16 32.57 22.39 10.06
C LEU A 16 33.65 21.74 10.96
N GLN A 17 34.14 20.55 10.61
CA GLN A 17 35.08 19.75 11.42
C GLN A 17 34.58 19.44 12.84
N LEU A 18 33.26 19.42 13.02
CA LEU A 18 32.60 19.07 14.27
C LEU A 18 32.38 17.56 14.34
N LYS A 19 32.38 16.99 15.54
CA LYS A 19 32.17 15.55 15.74
C LYS A 19 30.66 15.24 15.68
N PRO A 20 30.15 14.55 14.64
CA PRO A 20 28.71 14.36 14.49
C PRO A 20 28.07 13.58 15.64
N GLY A 21 28.83 12.65 16.24
CA GLY A 21 28.37 11.87 17.39
C GLY A 21 28.02 12.69 18.64
N GLN A 22 28.49 13.93 18.77
CA GLN A 22 28.09 14.83 19.86
C GLN A 22 26.70 15.43 19.65
N TYR A 23 26.20 15.43 18.41
CA TYR A 23 24.89 15.93 18.02
C TYR A 23 23.85 14.81 17.92
N CYS A 24 24.24 13.56 18.20
CA CYS A 24 23.31 12.46 18.32
C CYS A 24 22.64 12.48 19.71
N SER A 25 21.35 12.21 19.73
CA SER A 25 20.60 11.95 20.96
C SER A 25 21.27 10.87 21.82
N PHE A 26 21.11 11.01 23.14
CA PHE A 26 21.70 10.14 24.14
C PHE A 26 21.49 8.66 23.85
N TYR A 27 20.29 8.27 23.40
CA TYR A 27 19.91 6.89 23.15
C TYR A 27 20.70 6.21 22.02
N TYR A 28 21.19 6.98 21.04
CA TYR A 28 21.93 6.46 19.89
C TYR A 28 23.45 6.49 20.08
N LYS A 29 23.94 6.78 21.29
CA LYS A 29 25.36 6.68 21.62
C LYS A 29 25.77 5.20 21.68
N LYS A 30 26.98 4.91 21.19
CA LYS A 30 27.56 3.56 21.19
C LYS A 30 27.47 2.89 22.57
N ASP A 31 27.81 3.62 23.63
CA ASP A 31 27.79 3.08 24.98
C ASP A 31 26.38 2.70 25.44
N LYS A 32 25.35 3.41 24.96
CA LYS A 32 23.94 3.07 25.26
C LYS A 32 23.49 1.86 24.48
N LEU A 33 23.85 1.77 23.20
CA LEU A 33 23.62 0.58 22.40
C LEU A 33 24.23 -0.66 23.08
N LEU A 34 25.51 -0.58 23.48
CA LEU A 34 26.19 -1.70 24.14
C LEU A 34 25.53 -2.08 25.48
N ARG A 35 25.17 -1.12 26.32
CA ARG A 35 24.47 -1.39 27.59
C ARG A 35 23.10 -2.02 27.39
N THR A 36 22.34 -1.60 26.37
CA THR A 36 21.02 -2.19 26.09
C THR A 36 21.13 -3.68 25.74
N TYR A 37 22.19 -4.07 25.04
CA TYR A 37 22.45 -5.46 24.64
C TYR A 37 23.54 -6.14 25.49
N GLU A 38 23.82 -5.61 26.68
CA GLU A 38 24.83 -6.18 27.58
C GLU A 38 24.39 -7.54 28.13
N PHE A 39 23.09 -7.72 28.32
CA PHE A 39 22.53 -8.98 28.76
C PHE A 39 22.46 -9.98 27.60
N PRO A 40 22.87 -11.24 27.82
CA PRO A 40 22.81 -12.27 26.79
C PRO A 40 21.36 -12.50 26.40
N VAL A 41 21.09 -12.40 25.09
CA VAL A 41 19.85 -12.90 24.51
C VAL A 41 20.01 -14.40 24.38
N ASN A 42 19.36 -15.16 25.25
CA ASN A 42 19.33 -16.61 25.14
C ASN A 42 18.71 -16.99 23.80
N LEU A 43 19.37 -17.87 23.07
CA LEU A 43 18.79 -18.47 21.88
C LEU A 43 17.54 -19.25 22.29
N MET A 44 16.51 -19.21 21.44
CA MET A 44 15.38 -20.10 21.62
C MET A 44 15.89 -21.54 21.53
N PRO A 45 15.60 -22.42 22.50
CA PRO A 45 15.96 -23.82 22.38
C PRO A 45 15.27 -24.43 21.17
N ASP A 46 15.80 -25.54 20.68
CA ASP A 46 15.13 -26.33 19.64
C ASP A 46 13.71 -26.72 20.08
N GLU A 47 12.77 -26.77 19.14
CA GLU A 47 11.36 -27.08 19.43
C GLU A 47 11.21 -28.45 20.12
N SER A 48 12.11 -29.41 19.86
CA SER A 48 12.12 -30.71 20.53
C SER A 48 12.40 -30.64 22.04
N LEU A 49 12.98 -29.54 22.53
CA LEU A 49 13.30 -29.33 23.94
C LEU A 49 12.20 -28.54 24.68
N TRP A 50 11.14 -28.12 23.99
CA TRP A 50 10.09 -27.30 24.59
C TRP A 50 9.19 -28.18 25.46
N VAL A 51 9.10 -27.84 26.74
CA VAL A 51 8.12 -28.44 27.64
C VAL A 51 6.82 -27.64 27.51
N ILE A 52 5.87 -28.16 26.75
CA ILE A 52 4.54 -27.56 26.58
C ILE A 52 3.60 -28.14 27.64
N PRO A 53 3.09 -27.34 28.60
CA PRO A 53 2.13 -27.81 29.59
C PRO A 53 0.83 -28.31 28.95
N THR A 54 0.20 -29.33 29.55
CA THR A 54 -1.06 -29.91 29.04
C THR A 54 -2.16 -28.88 28.88
N GLU A 55 -2.26 -27.92 29.80
CA GLU A 55 -3.23 -26.82 29.75
C GLU A 55 -3.10 -25.95 28.49
N MET A 56 -1.88 -25.80 27.94
CA MET A 56 -1.65 -25.07 26.68
C MET A 56 -1.94 -25.90 25.44
N MET A 57 -1.83 -27.24 25.53
CA MET A 57 -2.18 -28.12 24.41
C MET A 57 -3.69 -28.14 24.16
N GLU A 58 -4.47 -27.89 25.21
CA GLU A 58 -5.94 -27.81 25.15
C GLU A 58 -6.45 -26.42 24.74
N ASP A 59 -5.58 -25.40 24.78
CA ASP A 59 -5.96 -24.02 24.48
C ASP A 59 -6.05 -23.77 22.97
N VAL A 60 -7.28 -23.56 22.48
CA VAL A 60 -7.56 -23.29 21.08
C VAL A 60 -7.49 -21.78 20.83
N VAL A 61 -6.34 -21.31 20.36
CA VAL A 61 -6.16 -19.91 19.95
C VAL A 61 -6.90 -19.64 18.65
N LEU A 62 -8.10 -19.07 18.75
CA LEU A 62 -8.85 -18.60 17.59
C LEU A 62 -8.25 -17.28 17.05
N PRO A 63 -8.24 -17.08 15.72
CA PRO A 63 -7.83 -15.80 15.17
C PRO A 63 -8.74 -14.68 15.68
N PRO A 64 -8.21 -13.46 15.86
CA PRO A 64 -9.04 -12.32 16.24
C PRO A 64 -10.17 -12.15 15.21
N LYS A 65 -11.38 -11.89 15.70
CA LYS A 65 -12.55 -11.65 14.85
C LYS A 65 -12.37 -10.34 14.09
N GLY A 66 -11.73 -10.40 12.93
CA GLY A 66 -11.57 -9.27 12.03
C GLY A 66 -12.86 -8.94 11.30
N ARG A 67 -13.16 -7.65 11.15
CA ARG A 67 -14.10 -7.20 10.11
C ARG A 67 -13.35 -7.16 8.78
N ARG A 68 -13.95 -7.68 7.71
CA ARG A 68 -13.42 -7.42 6.36
C ARG A 68 -13.52 -5.92 6.10
N ASN A 69 -12.40 -5.29 5.79
CA ASN A 69 -12.38 -3.91 5.34
C ASN A 69 -13.25 -3.78 4.08
N ALA A 70 -13.92 -2.63 3.92
CA ALA A 70 -14.60 -2.32 2.68
C ALA A 70 -13.60 -2.49 1.53
N GLY A 71 -13.96 -3.32 0.56
CA GLY A 71 -13.13 -3.51 -0.63
C GLY A 71 -12.96 -2.19 -1.38
N ARG A 72 -12.01 -2.16 -2.30
CA ARG A 72 -11.80 -1.00 -3.16
C ARG A 72 -13.12 -0.58 -3.84
N PRO A 73 -13.51 0.71 -3.79
CA PRO A 73 -14.65 1.20 -4.55
C PRO A 73 -14.53 0.84 -6.03
N ARG A 74 -15.66 0.55 -6.68
CA ARG A 74 -15.67 0.28 -8.13
C ARG A 74 -15.10 1.48 -8.88
N LYS A 75 -14.23 1.21 -9.88
CA LYS A 75 -13.66 2.26 -10.73
C LYS A 75 -14.73 2.97 -11.56
N GLU A 76 -15.76 2.24 -11.97
CA GLU A 76 -16.87 2.78 -12.76
C GLU A 76 -18.14 2.85 -11.93
N ARG A 77 -18.87 3.97 -12.08
CA ARG A 77 -20.19 4.18 -11.50
C ARG A 77 -21.20 3.28 -12.20
N LEU A 78 -22.02 2.58 -11.42
CA LEU A 78 -23.20 1.90 -11.94
C LEU A 78 -24.19 2.95 -12.46
N LYS A 79 -24.42 2.98 -13.78
CA LYS A 79 -25.40 3.88 -14.38
C LYS A 79 -26.81 3.35 -14.09
N PRO A 80 -27.71 4.16 -13.50
CA PRO A 80 -29.11 3.78 -13.32
C PRO A 80 -29.81 3.62 -14.68
N ALA A 81 -30.95 2.92 -14.71
CA ALA A 81 -31.68 2.66 -15.95
C ALA A 81 -32.08 3.93 -16.72
N SER A 82 -32.28 5.05 -16.01
CA SER A 82 -32.57 6.37 -16.58
C SER A 82 -31.41 6.97 -17.40
N GLU A 83 -30.17 6.59 -17.10
CA GLU A 83 -28.97 7.05 -17.82
C GLU A 83 -28.50 6.06 -18.90
N LYS A 84 -29.24 4.96 -19.12
CA LYS A 84 -28.97 4.08 -20.26
C LYS A 84 -29.42 4.80 -21.52
N GLU A 85 -28.52 5.60 -22.09
CA GLU A 85 -28.69 6.16 -23.42
C GLU A 85 -28.90 5.01 -24.40
N SER A 86 -30.10 4.90 -24.96
CA SER A 86 -30.31 4.08 -26.15
C SER A 86 -29.43 4.66 -27.24
N LYS A 87 -28.53 3.85 -27.79
CA LYS A 87 -27.73 4.27 -28.95
C LYS A 87 -28.73 4.65 -30.05
N ARG A 88 -28.87 5.95 -30.33
CA ARG A 88 -29.73 6.42 -31.42
C ARG A 88 -29.21 5.77 -32.69
N ALA A 89 -30.04 4.96 -33.34
CA ALA A 89 -29.72 4.43 -34.65
C ALA A 89 -29.59 5.62 -35.60
N PHE A 90 -28.41 5.80 -36.18
CA PHE A 90 -28.20 6.83 -37.19
C PHE A 90 -28.72 6.30 -38.53
N SER A 91 -29.50 7.13 -39.22
CA SER A 91 -30.02 6.86 -40.56
C SER A 91 -29.32 7.70 -41.62
N CYS A 92 -29.18 7.15 -42.82
CA CYS A 92 -28.63 7.88 -43.95
C CYS A 92 -29.52 9.07 -44.30
N SER A 93 -28.97 10.29 -44.29
CA SER A 93 -29.75 11.50 -44.59
C SER A 93 -30.25 11.61 -46.04
N MET A 94 -29.88 10.67 -46.93
CA MET A 94 -30.32 10.65 -48.34
C MET A 94 -31.45 9.64 -48.60
N CYS A 95 -31.42 8.46 -47.97
CA CYS A 95 -32.45 7.43 -48.16
C CYS A 95 -33.27 7.12 -46.90
N GLY A 96 -32.90 7.67 -45.75
CA GLY A 96 -33.58 7.46 -44.47
C GLY A 96 -33.32 6.11 -43.81
N GLU A 97 -32.65 5.17 -44.48
CA GLU A 97 -32.38 3.83 -43.94
C GLU A 97 -31.15 3.79 -43.01
N GLY A 98 -31.22 2.90 -42.02
CA GLY A 98 -30.11 2.63 -41.11
C GLY A 98 -29.01 1.77 -41.72
N GLY A 99 -27.85 1.72 -41.06
CA GLY A 99 -26.75 0.82 -41.43
C GLY A 99 -25.69 1.43 -42.33
N HIS A 100 -25.89 2.65 -42.84
CA HIS A 100 -24.85 3.38 -43.56
C HIS A 100 -25.00 4.91 -43.44
N ASN A 101 -23.91 5.62 -43.68
CA ASN A 101 -23.89 7.08 -43.71
C ASN A 101 -24.02 7.60 -45.16
N ARG A 102 -24.47 8.85 -45.33
CA ARG A 102 -24.57 9.52 -46.65
C ARG A 102 -23.30 9.41 -47.49
N LYS A 103 -22.11 9.43 -46.88
CA LYS A 103 -20.82 9.31 -47.58
C LYS A 103 -20.64 7.97 -48.30
N ILE A 104 -21.27 6.91 -47.78
CA ILE A 104 -21.13 5.52 -48.25
C ILE A 104 -22.36 5.09 -49.06
N TYR A 105 -23.29 6.02 -49.31
CA TYR A 105 -24.48 5.77 -50.10
C TYR A 105 -24.09 5.58 -51.58
N ARG A 106 -24.40 4.41 -52.13
CA ARG A 106 -23.95 3.98 -53.48
C ARG A 106 -24.53 4.85 -54.60
N ASN A 107 -25.72 5.43 -54.42
CA ASN A 107 -26.38 6.30 -55.41
C ASN A 107 -26.22 7.77 -55.06
N ARG A 108 -24.99 8.20 -54.78
CA ARG A 108 -24.74 9.61 -54.50
C ARG A 108 -24.91 10.43 -55.80
N PRO A 109 -25.86 11.38 -55.88
CA PRO A 109 -25.89 12.31 -57.01
C PRO A 109 -24.58 13.11 -57.02
N LYS A 110 -23.98 13.27 -58.22
CA LYS A 110 -22.72 14.01 -58.41
C LYS A 110 -22.85 15.45 -57.95
#